data_AF-A0A543FZ03-F1
#
_entry.id   AF-A0A543FZ03-F1
#
_cell.length_a   1.000
_cell.length_b   1.000
_cell.length_c   1.000
_cell.angle_alpha   90.00
_cell.angle_beta   90.00
_cell.angle_gamma   90.00
#
_symmetry.space_group_name_H-M   'P 1'
#
loop_
_entity.id
_entity.type
_entity.pdbx_description
1 polymer ?
#
loop_
_entity_poly.entity_id
_entity_poly.type
_entity_poly.pdbx_seq_one_letter_code
_entity_poly.pdbx_strand_id
1 'polypeptide(L)'
;MSAVRKPVITGITRAGGTSTLAAALHTIDGGLLAPGTPGEADVLVCRSDEQSLRQAATLACAPAGHRPVLVLAGIAQGIPTPTVPAGRFAAVVALPHVRRWFGGDARAEAAAVLAYPPERLPPDVRGYAAALHRIVSALVGSGQLHRAVPPLVSRPVTTALWRGLRPAELAVPRLAPVRNGPAEPDDEALESEPARVVA
;
A
#
# COMPACT_ATOMS: atom_id res chain seq x y z
N MET A 1 -27.74 13.15 -15.51
CA MET A 1 -27.23 12.81 -14.16
C MET A 1 -25.87 12.16 -14.37
N SER A 2 -24.78 12.70 -13.79
CA SER A 2 -23.47 12.04 -13.90
C SER A 2 -23.52 10.72 -13.12
N ALA A 3 -23.03 9.65 -13.72
CA ALA A 3 -22.98 8.35 -13.06
C ALA A 3 -21.98 8.43 -11.90
N VAL A 4 -22.44 8.11 -10.69
CA VAL A 4 -21.58 7.96 -9.51
C VAL A 4 -20.83 6.65 -9.66
N ARG A 5 -19.50 6.68 -9.68
CA ARG A 5 -18.71 5.43 -9.80
C ARG A 5 -18.60 4.72 -8.46
N LYS A 6 -18.34 3.41 -8.52
CA LYS A 6 -17.96 2.65 -7.32
C LYS A 6 -16.55 3.06 -6.89
N PRO A 7 -16.32 3.38 -5.61
CA PRO A 7 -14.99 3.67 -5.13
C PRO A 7 -14.14 2.40 -5.08
N VAL A 8 -12.81 2.57 -5.08
CA VAL A 8 -11.81 1.50 -4.99
C VAL A 8 -11.14 1.59 -3.61
N ILE A 9 -11.13 0.47 -2.90
CA ILE A 9 -10.51 0.34 -1.58
C ILE A 9 -9.29 -0.55 -1.70
N THR A 10 -8.13 -0.04 -1.29
CA THR A 10 -6.85 -0.75 -1.44
C THR A 10 -6.15 -0.84 -0.09
N GLY A 11 -5.68 -2.04 0.25
CA GLY A 11 -4.90 -2.32 1.44
C GLY A 11 -3.42 -1.97 1.27
N ILE A 12 -2.79 -1.53 2.35
CA ILE A 12 -1.34 -1.26 2.41
C ILE A 12 -0.60 -2.43 3.07
N THR A 13 -1.25 -3.10 4.02
CA THR A 13 -0.72 -4.26 4.74
C THR A 13 -1.72 -5.41 4.71
N ARG A 14 -1.21 -6.64 4.82
CA ARG A 14 -2.06 -7.83 4.93
C ARG A 14 -2.89 -7.78 6.21
N ALA A 15 -4.04 -8.46 6.19
CA ALA A 15 -4.96 -8.56 7.32
C ALA A 15 -5.50 -7.21 7.83
N GLY A 16 -5.52 -6.17 6.99
CA GLY A 16 -6.16 -4.87 7.30
C GLY A 16 -7.69 -4.86 7.18
N GLY A 17 -8.30 -5.97 6.73
CA GLY A 17 -9.75 -6.05 6.52
C GLY A 17 -10.25 -5.33 5.26
N THR A 18 -9.39 -5.10 4.26
CA THR A 18 -9.72 -4.41 3.00
C THR A 18 -10.95 -5.02 2.33
N SER A 19 -10.96 -6.33 2.11
CA SER A 19 -12.09 -7.03 1.46
C SER A 19 -13.38 -6.95 2.28
N THR A 20 -13.29 -7.00 3.60
CA THR A 20 -14.44 -6.85 4.51
C THR A 20 -15.00 -5.44 4.44
N LEU A 21 -14.14 -4.41 4.44
CA LEU A 21 -14.55 -3.02 4.28
C LEU A 21 -15.15 -2.76 2.90
N ALA A 22 -14.57 -3.34 1.84
CA ALA A 22 -15.09 -3.23 0.49
C ALA A 22 -16.47 -3.87 0.38
N ALA A 23 -16.68 -5.03 1.01
CA ALA A 23 -18.00 -5.65 1.10
C ALA A 23 -18.99 -4.76 1.87
N ALA A 24 -18.59 -4.19 3.01
CA ALA A 24 -19.43 -3.33 3.84
C ALA A 24 -19.93 -2.07 3.14
N LEU A 25 -19.11 -1.51 2.24
CA LEU A 25 -19.42 -0.30 1.49
C LEU A 25 -19.91 -0.59 0.06
N HIS A 26 -20.04 -1.86 -0.33
CA HIS A 26 -20.37 -2.31 -1.69
C HIS A 26 -19.47 -1.72 -2.78
N THR A 27 -18.17 -1.66 -2.50
CA THR A 27 -17.14 -1.03 -3.34
C THR A 27 -16.30 -2.06 -4.08
N ILE A 28 -15.36 -1.59 -4.89
CA ILE A 28 -14.35 -2.46 -5.51
C ILE A 28 -13.24 -2.73 -4.50
N ASP A 29 -12.88 -4.00 -4.33
CA ASP A 29 -11.68 -4.41 -3.60
C ASP A 29 -10.48 -4.36 -4.55
N GLY A 30 -9.61 -3.37 -4.34
CA GLY A 30 -8.36 -3.19 -5.08
C GLY A 30 -7.24 -4.13 -4.60
N GLY A 31 -7.49 -4.96 -3.59
CA GLY A 31 -6.52 -5.88 -3.03
C GLY A 31 -5.42 -5.17 -2.25
N LEU A 32 -4.24 -5.79 -2.22
CA LEU A 32 -3.06 -5.26 -1.53
C LEU A 32 -2.18 -4.51 -2.52
N LEU A 33 -1.78 -3.28 -2.18
CA LEU A 33 -0.86 -2.52 -3.01
C LEU A 33 0.53 -3.15 -2.99
N ALA A 34 0.95 -3.68 -4.14
CA ALA A 34 2.27 -4.27 -4.29
C ALA A 34 3.38 -3.19 -4.17
N PRO A 35 4.50 -3.49 -3.51
CA PRO A 35 5.63 -2.56 -3.46
C PRO A 35 6.10 -2.16 -4.86
N GLY A 36 6.30 -0.86 -5.07
CA GLY A 36 6.82 -0.29 -6.33
C GLY A 36 5.83 -0.29 -7.50
N THR A 37 4.60 -0.77 -7.30
CA THR A 37 3.55 -0.74 -8.33
C THR A 37 2.61 0.43 -8.05
N PRO A 38 2.36 1.32 -9.04
CA PRO A 38 1.29 2.30 -8.90
C PRO A 38 -0.05 1.57 -8.82
N GLY A 39 -0.95 2.07 -7.99
CA GLY A 39 -2.32 1.57 -7.88
C GLY A 39 -3.30 2.73 -7.80
N GLU A 40 -4.58 2.38 -7.88
CA GLU A 40 -5.69 3.31 -7.76
C GLU A 40 -6.40 3.08 -6.42
N ALA A 41 -6.69 4.15 -5.69
CA ALA A 41 -7.38 4.04 -4.41
C ALA A 41 -8.12 5.33 -4.04
N ASP A 42 -9.41 5.21 -3.75
CA ASP A 42 -10.18 6.25 -3.05
C ASP A 42 -10.03 6.14 -1.55
N VAL A 43 -9.89 4.90 -1.09
CA VAL A 43 -9.70 4.57 0.31
C VAL A 43 -8.45 3.70 0.44
N LEU A 44 -7.52 4.17 1.25
CA LEU A 44 -6.36 3.39 1.67
C LEU A 44 -6.66 2.78 3.04
N VAL A 45 -6.49 1.47 3.17
CA VAL A 45 -6.66 0.75 4.43
C VAL A 45 -5.30 0.34 4.95
N CYS A 46 -4.97 0.76 6.17
CA CYS A 46 -3.77 0.31 6.85
C CYS A 46 -4.06 -0.02 8.31
N ARG A 47 -3.16 -0.77 8.93
CA ARG A 47 -3.16 -0.95 10.38
C ARG A 47 -2.76 0.36 11.05
N SER A 48 -3.11 0.50 12.32
CA SER A 48 -2.82 1.69 13.12
C SER A 48 -1.39 1.78 13.64
N ASP A 49 -0.51 0.84 13.31
CA ASP A 49 0.89 0.90 13.70
C ASP A 49 1.67 1.96 12.90
N GLU A 50 2.73 2.48 13.52
CA GLU A 50 3.53 3.58 12.98
C GLU A 50 4.14 3.25 11.61
N GLN A 51 4.55 1.99 11.39
CA GLN A 51 5.13 1.56 10.11
C GLN A 51 4.09 1.62 8.98
N SER A 52 2.90 1.09 9.21
CA SER A 52 1.77 1.12 8.28
C SER A 52 1.36 2.56 7.94
N LEU A 53 1.36 3.47 8.93
CA LEU A 53 1.06 4.88 8.74
C LEU A 53 2.12 5.61 7.93
N ARG A 54 3.40 5.40 8.22
CA ARG A 54 4.51 5.95 7.41
C ARG A 54 4.38 5.49 5.97
N GLN A 55 4.10 4.20 5.76
CA GLN A 55 3.87 3.67 4.42
C GLN A 55 2.67 4.35 3.75
N ALA A 56 1.53 4.48 4.42
CA ALA A 56 0.37 5.20 3.89
C ALA A 56 0.69 6.64 3.49
N ALA A 57 1.41 7.38 4.36
CA ALA A 57 1.78 8.76 4.09
C ALA A 57 2.69 8.89 2.87
N THR A 58 3.62 7.94 2.67
CA THR A 58 4.47 7.93 1.46
C THR A 58 3.70 7.62 0.18
N LEU A 59 2.63 6.82 0.26
CA LEU A 59 1.77 6.47 -0.89
C LEU A 59 0.85 7.61 -1.30
N ALA A 60 0.40 8.42 -0.33
CA ALA A 60 -0.48 9.56 -0.55
C ALA A 60 0.25 10.81 -1.09
N CYS A 61 1.47 10.66 -1.58
CA CYS A 61 2.34 11.74 -2.09
C CYS A 61 2.07 12.10 -3.56
N ALA A 62 0.81 12.28 -3.97
CA ALA A 62 0.52 12.94 -5.24
C ALA A 62 0.67 14.47 -5.04
N PRO A 63 1.63 15.15 -5.69
CA PRO A 63 1.90 16.57 -5.47
C PRO A 63 0.77 17.50 -5.97
N ALA A 64 -0.08 17.01 -6.86
CA ALA A 64 -1.31 17.68 -7.28
C ALA A 64 -2.39 16.61 -7.53
N GLY A 65 -3.53 16.71 -6.86
CA GLY A 65 -4.61 15.74 -6.99
C GLY A 65 -5.52 15.68 -5.76
N HIS A 66 -6.62 14.95 -5.89
CA HIS A 66 -7.48 14.68 -4.74
C HIS A 66 -6.85 13.55 -3.93
N ARG A 67 -6.99 13.68 -2.61
CA ARG A 67 -6.33 12.81 -1.65
C ARG A 67 -7.25 11.65 -1.28
N PRO A 68 -6.73 10.43 -1.14
CA PRO A 68 -7.54 9.31 -0.67
C PRO A 68 -8.00 9.55 0.78
N VAL A 69 -9.06 8.85 1.17
CA VAL A 69 -9.44 8.66 2.57
C VAL A 69 -8.54 7.60 3.18
N LEU A 70 -7.94 7.87 4.34
CA LEU A 70 -7.19 6.87 5.10
C LEU A 70 -8.10 6.20 6.12
N VAL A 71 -8.09 4.87 6.14
CA VAL A 71 -8.78 4.06 7.14
C VAL A 71 -7.77 3.32 7.99
N LEU A 72 -7.83 3.57 9.31
CA LEU A 72 -7.00 2.93 10.31
C LEU A 72 -7.75 1.74 10.89
N ALA A 73 -7.44 0.55 10.39
CA ALA A 73 -8.08 -0.69 10.79
C ALA A 73 -7.58 -1.19 12.14
N GLY A 74 -8.50 -1.73 12.93
CA GLY A 74 -8.19 -2.45 14.16
C GLY A 74 -7.96 -1.56 15.38
N ILE A 75 -8.39 -0.30 15.34
CA ILE A 75 -8.31 0.62 16.48
C ILE A 75 -9.29 0.14 17.56
N ALA A 76 -8.81 -0.10 18.78
CA ALA A 76 -9.71 -0.34 19.90
C ALA A 76 -10.48 0.94 20.27
N GLN A 77 -11.74 0.79 20.65
CA GLN A 77 -12.58 1.93 21.01
C GLN A 77 -11.97 2.70 22.19
N GLY A 78 -11.92 4.03 22.09
CA GLY A 78 -11.34 4.90 23.11
C GLY A 78 -9.82 5.09 23.01
N ILE A 79 -9.13 4.38 22.11
CA ILE A 79 -7.72 4.64 21.83
C ILE A 79 -7.59 5.86 20.91
N PRO A 80 -6.76 6.85 21.27
CA PRO A 80 -6.51 8.01 20.41
C PRO A 80 -6.02 7.58 19.03
N THR A 81 -6.56 8.20 17.98
CA THR A 81 -6.02 8.03 16.64
C THR A 81 -4.58 8.54 16.60
N PRO A 82 -3.64 7.77 16.02
CA PRO A 82 -2.27 8.22 15.88
C PRO A 82 -2.20 9.49 15.02
N THR A 83 -1.22 10.34 15.30
CA THR A 83 -1.01 11.58 14.54
C THR A 83 -0.66 11.24 13.09
N VAL A 84 -1.49 11.70 12.15
CA VAL A 84 -1.26 11.51 10.71
C VAL A 84 -0.75 12.82 10.11
N PRO A 85 0.24 12.78 9.18
CA PRO A 85 0.73 13.98 8.53
C PRO A 85 -0.40 14.79 7.88
N ALA A 86 -0.50 16.05 8.25
CA ALA A 86 -1.52 16.96 7.73
C ALA A 86 -1.39 17.09 6.21
N GLY A 87 -2.55 17.20 5.55
CA GLY A 87 -2.61 17.45 4.12
C GLY A 87 -2.14 16.30 3.21
N ARG A 88 -2.07 15.05 3.72
CA ARG A 88 -1.83 13.87 2.87
C ARG A 88 -3.11 13.15 2.46
N PHE A 89 -4.15 13.23 3.29
CA PHE A 89 -5.41 12.52 3.11
C PHE A 89 -6.58 13.51 3.08
N ALA A 90 -7.68 13.13 2.42
CA ALA A 90 -8.92 13.91 2.47
C ALA A 90 -9.60 13.79 3.85
N ALA A 91 -9.51 12.61 4.46
CA ALA A 91 -9.93 12.33 5.82
C ALA A 91 -9.14 11.15 6.38
N VAL A 92 -9.10 11.04 7.71
CA VAL A 92 -8.58 9.87 8.42
C VAL A 92 -9.70 9.34 9.30
N VAL A 93 -10.04 8.06 9.14
CA VAL A 93 -11.11 7.41 9.90
C VAL A 93 -10.58 6.18 10.62
N ALA A 94 -10.74 6.14 11.94
CA ALA A 94 -10.53 4.93 12.72
C ALA A 94 -11.68 3.94 12.48
N LEU A 95 -11.34 2.70 12.12
CA LEU A 95 -12.28 1.61 11.94
C LEU A 95 -12.14 0.63 13.11
N PRO A 96 -13.14 0.58 14.02
CA PRO A 96 -13.09 -0.30 15.18
C PRO A 96 -12.97 -1.78 14.79
N HIS A 97 -12.23 -2.54 15.61
CA HIS A 97 -12.18 -3.99 15.45
C HIS A 97 -13.49 -4.64 15.93
N VAL A 98 -14.11 -5.45 15.07
CA VAL A 98 -15.27 -6.29 15.42
C VAL A 98 -14.77 -7.68 15.76
N ARG A 99 -14.72 -8.02 17.06
CA ARG A 99 -14.07 -9.25 17.55
C ARG A 99 -14.66 -10.52 16.93
N ARG A 100 -15.99 -10.56 16.72
CA ARG A 100 -16.66 -11.74 16.15
C ARG A 100 -16.32 -12.02 14.68
N TRP A 101 -15.72 -11.05 13.98
CA TRP A 101 -15.27 -11.22 12.60
C TRP A 101 -13.84 -11.74 12.49
N PHE A 102 -13.16 -11.92 13.63
CA PHE A 102 -11.80 -12.43 13.64
C PHE A 102 -11.78 -13.93 13.28
N GLY A 103 -10.90 -14.31 12.35
CA GLY A 103 -10.65 -15.71 12.00
C GLY A 103 -11.65 -16.35 11.03
N GLY A 104 -12.64 -15.61 10.51
CA GLY A 104 -13.63 -16.11 9.55
C GLY A 104 -13.92 -15.13 8.42
N ASP A 105 -14.72 -15.57 7.44
CA ASP A 105 -15.19 -14.71 6.35
C ASP A 105 -16.40 -13.88 6.80
N ALA A 106 -16.14 -12.62 7.16
CA ALA A 106 -17.17 -11.69 7.63
C ALA A 106 -17.81 -10.84 6.52
N ARG A 107 -17.51 -11.07 5.23
CA ARG A 107 -17.93 -10.18 4.15
C ARG A 107 -19.44 -10.05 4.01
N ALA A 108 -20.18 -11.15 4.11
CA ALA A 108 -21.63 -11.15 4.01
C ALA A 108 -22.29 -10.37 5.17
N GLU A 109 -21.79 -10.57 6.39
CA GLU A 109 -22.30 -9.84 7.55
C GLU A 109 -21.94 -8.35 7.48
N ALA A 110 -20.71 -8.03 7.08
CA ALA A 110 -20.24 -6.66 6.92
C ALA A 110 -21.06 -5.89 5.87
N ALA A 111 -21.41 -6.54 4.75
CA ALA A 111 -22.28 -5.98 3.71
C ALA A 111 -23.69 -5.64 4.21
N ALA A 112 -24.18 -6.35 5.24
CA ALA A 112 -25.51 -6.11 5.80
C ALA A 112 -25.54 -4.99 6.85
N VAL A 113 -24.38 -4.50 7.33
CA VAL A 113 -24.30 -3.57 8.48
C VAL A 113 -25.11 -2.30 8.25
N LEU A 114 -24.99 -1.70 7.06
CA LEU A 114 -25.69 -0.45 6.75
C LEU A 114 -27.17 -0.65 6.40
N ALA A 115 -27.64 -1.89 6.29
CA ALA A 115 -29.06 -2.20 6.06
C ALA A 115 -29.89 -2.16 7.35
N TYR A 116 -29.26 -2.21 8.52
CA TYR A 116 -29.95 -2.18 9.81
C TYR A 116 -29.81 -0.82 10.49
N PRO A 117 -30.86 -0.36 11.21
CA PRO A 117 -30.76 0.84 12.02
C PRO A 117 -29.78 0.62 13.20
N PRO A 118 -29.02 1.64 13.64
CA PRO A 118 -27.97 1.52 14.66
C PRO A 118 -28.42 0.90 15.99
N GLU A 119 -29.69 1.07 16.37
CA GLU A 119 -30.28 0.57 17.61
C GLU A 119 -30.43 -0.94 17.60
N ARG A 120 -30.55 -1.55 16.41
CA ARG A 120 -30.63 -3.01 16.22
C ARG A 120 -29.28 -3.67 16.06
N LEU A 121 -28.21 -2.89 15.89
CA LEU A 121 -26.86 -3.42 15.76
C LEU A 121 -26.27 -3.74 17.14
N PRO A 122 -25.55 -4.87 17.26
CA PRO A 122 -24.70 -5.13 18.42
C PRO A 122 -23.71 -3.98 18.69
N PRO A 123 -23.32 -3.71 19.95
CA PRO A 123 -22.52 -2.54 20.31
C PRO A 123 -21.19 -2.41 19.54
N ASP A 124 -20.49 -3.52 19.32
CA ASP A 124 -19.23 -3.60 18.57
C ASP A 124 -19.42 -3.21 17.09
N VAL A 125 -20.51 -3.65 16.49
CA VAL A 125 -20.86 -3.33 15.09
C VAL A 125 -21.46 -1.93 14.92
N ARG A 126 -22.09 -1.37 15.95
CA ARG A 126 -22.54 0.03 15.92
C ARG A 126 -21.36 0.99 15.75
N GLY A 127 -20.24 0.73 16.44
CA GLY A 127 -19.01 1.51 16.27
C GLY A 127 -18.44 1.40 14.84
N TYR A 128 -18.48 0.19 14.28
CA TYR A 128 -18.10 -0.06 12.89
C TYR A 128 -19.01 0.69 11.90
N ALA A 129 -20.33 0.62 12.04
CA ALA A 129 -21.31 1.33 11.23
C ALA A 129 -21.09 2.86 11.26
N ALA A 130 -20.82 3.43 12.44
CA ALA A 130 -20.51 4.86 12.57
C ALA A 130 -19.21 5.25 11.85
N ALA A 131 -18.21 4.37 11.80
CA ALA A 131 -17.02 4.58 10.99
C ALA A 131 -17.33 4.50 9.48
N LEU A 132 -18.17 3.55 9.04
CA LEU A 132 -18.62 3.47 7.65
C LEU A 132 -19.30 4.76 7.20
N HIS A 133 -20.22 5.32 7.99
CA HIS A 133 -20.86 6.60 7.67
C HIS A 133 -19.85 7.74 7.54
N ARG A 134 -18.83 7.81 8.40
CA ARG A 134 -17.76 8.81 8.28
C ARG A 134 -16.94 8.65 7.00
N ILE A 135 -16.66 7.42 6.58
CA ILE A 135 -15.97 7.13 5.31
C ILE A 135 -16.84 7.60 4.13
N VAL A 136 -18.13 7.26 4.12
CA VAL A 136 -19.08 7.68 3.07
C VAL A 136 -19.16 9.20 2.99
N SER A 137 -19.33 9.89 4.13
CA SER A 137 -19.36 11.35 4.16
C SER A 137 -18.07 11.97 3.63
N ALA A 138 -16.90 11.40 3.94
CA ALA A 138 -15.62 11.87 3.42
C ALA A 138 -15.50 11.65 1.90
N LEU A 139 -15.97 10.51 1.38
CA LEU A 139 -15.95 10.22 -0.06
C LEU A 139 -16.87 11.15 -0.85
N VAL A 140 -18.07 11.43 -0.32
CA VAL A 140 -19.02 12.37 -0.92
C VAL A 140 -18.47 13.80 -0.85
N GLY A 141 -18.03 14.25 0.34
CA GLY A 141 -17.54 15.61 0.56
C GLY A 141 -16.25 15.94 -0.21
N SER A 142 -15.42 14.94 -0.51
CA SER A 142 -14.20 15.12 -1.32
C SER A 142 -14.44 15.10 -2.83
N GLY A 143 -15.68 14.82 -3.26
CA GLY A 143 -16.06 14.74 -4.67
C GLY A 143 -15.46 13.54 -5.42
N GLN A 144 -14.84 12.59 -4.73
CA GLN A 144 -14.13 11.46 -5.36
C GLN A 144 -15.05 10.60 -6.23
N LEU A 145 -16.31 10.43 -5.82
CA LEU A 145 -17.26 9.54 -6.48
C LEU A 145 -17.80 10.06 -7.83
N HIS A 146 -17.64 11.36 -8.12
CA HIS A 146 -18.10 11.97 -9.38
C HIS A 146 -17.08 11.91 -10.51
N ARG A 147 -15.92 11.29 -10.25
CA ARG A 147 -14.76 11.32 -11.14
C ARG A 147 -14.70 10.02 -11.91
N ALA A 148 -14.19 10.07 -13.14
CA ALA A 148 -14.06 8.86 -13.96
C ALA A 148 -13.00 7.89 -13.42
N VAL A 149 -11.89 8.42 -12.89
CA VAL A 149 -10.72 7.62 -12.45
C VAL A 149 -10.43 7.88 -10.97
N PRO A 150 -10.13 6.84 -10.17
CA PRO A 150 -9.68 7.00 -8.78
C PRO A 150 -8.32 7.71 -8.67
N PRO A 151 -7.97 8.26 -7.50
CA PRO A 151 -6.64 8.80 -7.25
C PRO A 151 -5.55 7.74 -7.44
N LEU A 152 -4.48 8.11 -8.16
CA LEU A 152 -3.28 7.29 -8.24
C LEU A 152 -2.50 7.39 -6.92
N VAL A 153 -2.19 6.22 -6.36
CA VAL A 153 -1.31 6.03 -5.20
C VAL A 153 -0.11 5.24 -5.68
N SER A 154 1.10 5.74 -5.45
CA SER A 154 2.31 5.05 -5.90
C SER A 154 3.31 4.96 -4.76
N ARG A 155 3.93 3.79 -4.63
CA ARG A 155 5.07 3.64 -3.74
C ARG A 155 6.28 4.20 -4.46
N PRO A 156 6.96 5.24 -3.94
CA PRO A 156 8.24 5.63 -4.50
C PRO A 156 9.17 4.41 -4.44
N VAL A 157 9.70 4.00 -5.59
CA VAL A 157 10.68 2.92 -5.66
C VAL A 157 11.94 3.45 -4.99
N THR A 158 12.33 2.84 -3.87
CA THR A 158 13.48 3.23 -3.05
C THR A 158 14.83 3.14 -3.79
N THR A 159 14.85 2.65 -5.04
CA THR A 159 16.05 2.60 -5.89
C THR A 159 16.61 3.97 -6.25
N ALA A 160 15.85 5.06 -6.10
CA ALA A 160 16.37 6.42 -6.30
C ALA A 160 17.35 6.86 -5.20
N LEU A 161 17.24 6.36 -3.96
CA LEU A 161 18.15 6.73 -2.87
C LEU A 161 19.54 6.09 -3.01
N TRP A 162 19.62 4.92 -3.64
CA TRP A 162 20.90 4.22 -3.84
C TRP A 162 21.73 4.79 -5.00
N ARG A 163 21.12 5.54 -5.93
CA ARG A 163 21.86 6.18 -7.02
C ARG A 163 22.73 7.36 -6.57
N GLY A 164 22.48 7.93 -5.39
CA GLY A 164 23.29 9.00 -4.79
C GLY A 164 24.31 8.51 -3.75
N LEU A 165 24.24 7.24 -3.34
CA LEU A 165 25.18 6.62 -2.39
C LEU A 165 26.14 5.64 -3.09
N ARG A 166 26.47 5.88 -4.37
CA ARG A 166 27.75 5.35 -4.84
C ARG A 166 28.82 6.04 -3.99
N PRO A 167 29.71 5.30 -3.31
CA PRO A 167 30.93 5.89 -2.80
C PRO A 167 31.52 6.69 -3.95
N ALA A 168 31.86 7.96 -3.71
CA ALA A 168 32.77 8.64 -4.61
C ALA A 168 33.97 7.70 -4.70
N GLU A 169 34.15 7.05 -5.85
CA GLU A 169 35.40 6.39 -6.15
C GLU A 169 36.45 7.45 -5.88
N LEU A 170 37.25 7.24 -4.83
CA LEU A 170 38.48 7.96 -4.63
C LEU A 170 39.16 7.91 -5.99
N ALA A 171 39.26 9.08 -6.62
CA ALA A 171 39.99 9.23 -7.86
C ALA A 171 41.43 8.84 -7.57
N VAL A 172 41.74 7.56 -7.76
CA VAL A 172 43.11 7.07 -7.81
C VAL A 172 43.72 7.81 -9.00
N PRO A 173 44.78 8.59 -8.80
CA PRO A 173 45.48 9.23 -9.90
C PRO A 173 45.86 8.13 -10.89
N ARG A 174 45.32 8.19 -12.10
CA ARG A 174 45.77 7.37 -13.22
C ARG A 174 47.24 7.70 -13.47
N LEU A 175 48.14 6.90 -12.92
CA LEU A 175 49.51 6.83 -13.39
C LEU A 175 49.48 6.30 -14.82
N ALA A 176 50.16 7.03 -15.69
CA ALA A 176 50.25 6.77 -17.12
C ALA A 176 50.81 5.37 -17.41
N PRO A 177 50.44 4.76 -18.55
CA PRO A 177 50.95 3.45 -18.95
C PRO A 177 52.45 3.56 -19.27
N VAL A 178 53.29 2.88 -18.47
CA VAL A 178 54.68 2.59 -18.83
C VAL A 178 54.66 1.45 -19.83
N ARG A 179 54.98 1.79 -21.08
CA ARG A 179 55.32 0.88 -22.17
C ARG A 179 56.74 0.35 -21.95
N ASN A 180 56.97 -0.93 -22.29
CA ASN A 180 58.22 -1.66 -22.63
C ASN A 180 58.31 -2.95 -21.79
N GLY A 181 57.86 -4.12 -22.26
CA GLY A 181 58.44 -4.99 -23.31
C GLY A 181 58.69 -6.39 -22.67
N PRO A 182 59.42 -7.33 -23.29
CA PRO A 182 59.27 -7.99 -24.59
C PRO A 182 58.47 -9.33 -24.50
N ALA A 183 58.19 -9.91 -25.67
CA ALA A 183 57.49 -11.17 -25.90
C ALA A 183 58.36 -12.41 -25.66
N GLU A 184 57.78 -13.48 -25.10
CA GLU A 184 58.17 -14.89 -25.29
C GLU A 184 57.15 -15.84 -24.59
N PRO A 185 57.10 -17.15 -24.91
CA PRO A 185 56.41 -17.73 -26.06
C PRO A 185 55.23 -18.65 -25.67
N ASP A 186 54.50 -19.09 -26.70
CA ASP A 186 53.52 -20.18 -26.72
C ASP A 186 54.07 -21.47 -26.10
N ASP A 187 53.27 -22.08 -25.22
CA ASP A 187 53.29 -23.53 -24.98
C ASP A 187 51.86 -24.05 -25.17
N GLU A 188 51.55 -24.43 -26.42
CA GLU A 188 50.60 -25.53 -26.68
C GLU A 188 51.12 -26.79 -25.99
N ALA A 189 50.29 -27.47 -25.18
CA ALA A 189 50.08 -28.92 -25.22
C ALA A 189 49.37 -29.42 -23.96
N LEU A 190 48.67 -30.56 -24.11
CA LEU A 190 47.94 -31.36 -23.12
C LEU A 190 46.46 -30.96 -23.03
N GLU A 191 45.67 -31.24 -24.07
CA GLU A 191 45.10 -32.57 -24.38
C GLU A 191 44.25 -33.15 -23.23
N SER A 192 42.93 -33.15 -23.48
CA SER A 192 42.03 -34.31 -23.44
C SER A 192 41.98 -35.19 -22.19
N GLU A 193 40.82 -35.22 -21.51
CA GLU A 193 39.94 -36.41 -21.53
C GLU A 193 38.58 -36.19 -20.82
N PRO A 194 37.47 -36.78 -21.33
CA PRO A 194 36.14 -36.71 -20.74
C PRO A 194 35.83 -37.89 -19.79
N ALA A 195 35.39 -37.60 -18.57
CA ALA A 195 34.84 -38.62 -17.68
C ALA A 195 33.41 -39.02 -18.10
N ARG A 196 33.25 -40.27 -18.51
CA ARG A 196 31.97 -40.94 -18.77
C ARG A 196 31.16 -41.11 -17.48
N VAL A 197 29.86 -40.87 -17.62
CA VAL A 197 28.77 -41.20 -16.69
C VAL A 197 28.66 -42.73 -16.56
N VAL A 198 28.62 -43.22 -15.33
CA VAL A 198 28.17 -44.58 -14.99
C VAL A 198 26.73 -44.48 -14.50
N ALA A 199 25.86 -45.31 -15.07
CA ALA A 199 24.51 -45.61 -14.58
C ALA A 199 24.54 -46.86 -13.70
#